data_AF-A0A1Q5CS53-F1
#
_entry.id   AF-A0A1Q5CS53-F1
#
_cell.length_a   1.000
_cell.length_b   1.000
_cell.length_c   1.000
_cell.angle_alpha   90.00
_cell.angle_beta   90.00
_cell.angle_gamma   90.00
#
_symmetry.space_group_name_H-M   'P 1'
#
loop_
_entity.id
_entity.type
_entity.pdbx_description
1 polymer ?
#
loop_
_entity_poly.entity_id
_entity_poly.type
_entity_poly.pdbx_seq_one_letter_code
_entity_poly.pdbx_strand_id
1 'polypeptide(L)'
;MGLTAFLTRAAAVRPRVLLVTTPGGTPVRLAAEKDLRSRDWPSVSTPAGADVMLVAGSGCSRLDPALDRLWQDMPRPRMCARAVTADEVAAVLEAARARLGAPEGDHGESGHRAADCGAGPNGHGEPVRADREESTLDFEDGDSDDDHAGHGHGDMEMPGGLAMAERGEDRDGLMLDRLHVPLGPFLADWPAGLTLRVVLQGDVVQAAVLDEPPVGSSADPFWSRPWLRAARGEPVGVGEAARRRAAAHLDSLGRLLSVAGWSAEAVTARRLRDDLLEEAPASAVLPRVKRFARRVGQSRVLYWLTRDVGLLTRADARAAGVTGPAVRAAGEDVPARYRQWLTDVMDDVQRMDATAPLDPVAQESSRGRWDAERPPSLALARLLPRLLVGAELGTARLIVASLDPDPDELAACRPEAIRG
;
A
#
# COMPACT_ATOMS: atom_id res chain seq x y z
N MET A 1 -22.87 4.43 35.28
CA MET A 1 -22.33 3.89 34.01
C MET A 1 -21.71 5.06 33.26
N GLY A 2 -20.39 5.15 33.21
CA GLY A 2 -19.70 6.29 32.59
C GLY A 2 -19.78 6.26 31.07
N LEU A 3 -19.82 7.44 30.43
CA LEU A 3 -19.85 7.62 28.97
C LEU A 3 -18.72 6.83 28.28
N THR A 4 -17.53 6.79 28.89
CA THR A 4 -16.36 6.04 28.40
C THR A 4 -16.62 4.54 28.30
N ALA A 5 -17.22 3.92 29.32
CA ALA A 5 -17.54 2.49 29.31
C ALA A 5 -18.64 2.12 28.31
N PHE A 6 -19.53 3.07 27.99
CA PHE A 6 -20.52 2.91 26.93
C PHE A 6 -19.85 3.01 25.55
N LEU A 7 -18.96 3.99 25.35
CA LEU A 7 -18.22 4.19 24.09
C LEU A 7 -17.27 3.02 23.78
N THR A 8 -16.55 2.47 24.77
CA THR A 8 -15.68 1.29 24.57
C THR A 8 -16.49 0.05 24.19
N ARG A 9 -17.61 -0.19 24.87
CA ARG A 9 -18.52 -1.29 24.52
C ARG A 9 -19.12 -1.11 23.13
N ALA A 10 -19.52 0.10 22.75
CA ALA A 10 -20.04 0.39 21.43
C ALA A 10 -18.98 0.18 20.33
N ALA A 11 -17.74 0.66 20.54
CA ALA A 11 -16.62 0.46 19.63
C ALA A 11 -16.27 -1.03 19.45
N ALA A 12 -16.38 -1.83 20.52
CA ALA A 12 -16.14 -3.27 20.49
C ALA A 12 -17.24 -4.11 19.81
N VAL A 13 -18.45 -3.56 19.58
CA VAL A 13 -19.52 -4.30 18.87
C VAL A 13 -19.18 -4.43 17.39
N ARG A 14 -18.68 -3.36 16.77
CA ARG A 14 -18.34 -3.31 15.34
C ARG A 14 -17.09 -2.45 15.12
N PRO A 15 -15.89 -2.98 15.46
CA PRO A 15 -14.65 -2.22 15.36
C PRO A 15 -14.36 -1.77 13.93
N ARG A 16 -13.94 -0.52 13.75
CA ARG A 16 -13.44 0.00 12.48
C ARG A 16 -11.95 -0.32 12.38
N VAL A 17 -11.58 -1.10 11.37
CA VAL A 17 -10.23 -1.66 11.24
C VAL A 17 -9.45 -0.93 10.15
N LEU A 18 -8.34 -0.30 10.55
CA LEU A 18 -7.30 0.14 9.64
C LEU A 18 -6.38 -1.06 9.36
N LEU A 19 -6.49 -1.63 8.16
CA LEU A 19 -5.64 -2.74 7.73
C LEU A 19 -4.36 -2.18 7.09
N VAL A 20 -3.22 -2.55 7.67
CA VAL A 20 -1.89 -2.14 7.22
C VAL A 20 -1.11 -3.38 6.82
N THR A 21 -0.45 -3.39 5.67
CA THR A 21 0.28 -4.57 5.17
C THR A 21 1.77 -4.28 5.09
N THR A 22 2.58 -5.12 5.74
CA THR A 22 4.05 -5.09 5.63
C THR A 22 4.51 -6.00 4.49
N PRO A 23 5.76 -5.85 4.00
CA PRO A 23 6.31 -6.72 2.96
C PRO A 23 6.17 -8.21 3.32
N GLY A 24 5.79 -9.03 2.35
CA GLY A 24 5.46 -10.45 2.51
C GLY A 24 4.11 -10.71 3.19
N GLY A 25 3.40 -9.67 3.65
CA GLY A 25 2.12 -9.75 4.35
C GLY A 25 0.90 -9.98 3.44
N THR A 26 1.10 -10.13 2.13
CA THR A 26 0.00 -10.33 1.17
C THR A 26 -0.99 -11.44 1.55
N PRO A 27 -0.56 -12.67 1.94
CA PRO A 27 -1.50 -13.71 2.36
C PRO A 27 -2.35 -13.30 3.58
N VAL A 28 -1.72 -12.64 4.55
CA VAL A 28 -2.36 -12.16 5.78
C VAL A 28 -3.37 -11.05 5.48
N ARG A 29 -3.01 -10.11 4.60
CA ARG A 29 -3.91 -9.05 4.13
C ARG A 29 -5.17 -9.65 3.51
N LEU A 30 -5.02 -10.63 2.63
CA LEU A 30 -6.14 -11.26 1.93
C LEU A 30 -7.08 -11.98 2.91
N ALA A 31 -6.51 -12.73 3.87
CA ALA A 31 -7.27 -13.37 4.94
C ALA A 31 -8.00 -12.35 5.82
N ALA A 32 -7.33 -11.26 6.22
CA ALA A 32 -7.94 -10.17 7.00
C ALA A 32 -9.09 -9.49 6.25
N GLU A 33 -8.89 -9.14 4.98
CA GLU A 33 -9.95 -8.55 4.16
C GLU A 33 -11.19 -9.45 4.06
N LYS A 34 -11.00 -10.76 3.93
CA LYS A 34 -12.09 -11.75 3.90
C LYS A 34 -12.78 -11.84 5.26
N ASP A 35 -12.01 -11.99 6.33
CA ASP A 35 -12.53 -12.15 7.70
C ASP A 35 -13.34 -10.91 8.12
N LEU A 36 -12.81 -9.70 7.90
CA LEU A 36 -13.53 -8.44 8.13
C LEU A 36 -14.86 -8.38 7.36
N ARG A 37 -14.88 -8.81 6.10
CA ARG A 37 -16.13 -8.87 5.31
C ARG A 37 -17.13 -9.88 5.87
N SER A 38 -16.68 -11.06 6.30
CA SER A 38 -17.57 -12.08 6.86
C SER A 38 -18.21 -11.66 8.18
N ARG A 39 -17.51 -10.80 8.94
CA ARG A 39 -17.96 -10.24 10.23
C ARG A 39 -18.74 -8.94 10.10
N ASP A 40 -18.86 -8.40 8.89
CA ASP A 40 -19.37 -7.05 8.62
C ASP A 40 -18.64 -5.95 9.43
N TRP A 41 -17.32 -6.11 9.61
CA TRP A 41 -16.49 -5.09 10.25
C TRP A 41 -16.00 -4.07 9.22
N PRO A 42 -16.20 -2.76 9.45
CA PRO A 42 -15.76 -1.73 8.51
C PRO A 42 -14.24 -1.71 8.38
N SER A 43 -13.74 -1.81 7.14
CA SER A 43 -12.36 -1.44 6.84
C SER A 43 -12.29 0.05 6.52
N VAL A 44 -11.44 0.78 7.23
CA VAL A 44 -11.29 2.23 7.08
C VAL A 44 -9.95 2.59 6.45
N SER A 45 -9.92 3.72 5.73
CA SER A 45 -8.76 4.19 4.96
C SER A 45 -7.88 5.20 5.70
N THR A 46 -8.32 5.69 6.87
CA THR A 46 -7.63 6.75 7.63
C THR A 46 -7.50 6.37 9.10
N PRO A 47 -6.37 6.68 9.76
CA PRO A 47 -6.17 6.40 11.19
C PRO A 47 -7.21 7.11 12.07
N ALA A 48 -7.62 8.33 11.73
CA ALA A 48 -8.63 9.09 12.47
C ALA A 48 -10.01 8.40 12.57
N GLY A 49 -10.30 7.47 11.67
CA GLY A 49 -11.56 6.72 11.63
C GLY A 49 -11.46 5.30 12.21
N ALA A 50 -10.31 4.91 12.75
CA ALA A 50 -10.02 3.53 13.14
C ALA A 50 -10.03 3.34 14.66
N ASP A 51 -10.56 2.19 15.07
CA ASP A 51 -10.55 1.72 16.46
C ASP A 51 -9.49 0.61 16.65
N VAL A 52 -9.21 -0.15 15.57
CA VAL A 52 -8.17 -1.20 15.54
C VAL A 52 -7.24 -0.97 14.36
N MET A 53 -5.93 -0.95 14.61
CA MET A 53 -4.90 -1.07 13.57
C MET A 53 -4.45 -2.53 13.50
N LEU A 54 -4.79 -3.22 12.41
CA LEU A 54 -4.33 -4.59 12.16
C LEU A 54 -3.13 -4.53 11.21
N VAL A 55 -1.97 -4.95 11.70
CA VAL A 55 -0.75 -5.09 10.91
C VAL A 55 -0.65 -6.52 10.36
N ALA A 56 -0.77 -6.65 9.05
CA ALA A 56 -0.70 -7.90 8.31
C ALA A 56 0.73 -8.15 7.81
N GLY A 57 1.38 -9.17 8.38
CA GLY A 57 2.74 -9.58 8.05
C GLY A 57 3.75 -9.36 9.18
N SER A 58 4.96 -9.88 8.95
CA SER A 58 6.08 -9.79 9.88
C SER A 58 6.51 -8.33 10.15
N GLY A 59 7.22 -8.12 11.26
CA GLY A 59 7.82 -6.83 11.59
C GLY A 59 8.86 -6.40 10.55
N CYS A 60 8.94 -5.10 10.30
CA CYS A 60 9.90 -4.49 9.40
C CYS A 60 10.35 -3.16 10.01
N SER A 61 11.56 -3.12 10.57
CA SER A 61 12.06 -1.97 11.33
C SER A 61 12.03 -0.66 10.56
N ARG A 62 12.26 -0.70 9.24
CA ARG A 62 12.19 0.47 8.36
C ARG A 62 10.78 1.10 8.30
N LEU A 63 9.74 0.34 8.63
CA LEU A 63 8.35 0.78 8.60
C LEU A 63 7.81 1.16 9.97
N ASP A 64 8.54 0.88 11.05
CA ASP A 64 8.12 1.19 12.43
C ASP A 64 7.79 2.67 12.63
N PRO A 65 8.58 3.65 12.13
CA PRO A 65 8.22 5.07 12.26
C PRO A 65 6.89 5.44 11.59
N ALA A 66 6.58 4.80 10.46
CA ALA A 66 5.32 5.02 9.74
C ALA A 66 4.13 4.37 10.48
N LEU A 67 4.32 3.18 11.06
CA LEU A 67 3.31 2.52 11.90
C LEU A 67 3.03 3.32 13.17
N ASP A 68 4.07 3.83 13.82
CA ASP A 68 3.95 4.66 15.02
C ASP A 68 3.17 5.95 14.76
N ARG A 69 3.40 6.58 13.59
CA ARG A 69 2.65 7.77 13.18
C ARG A 69 1.16 7.47 13.00
N LEU A 70 0.82 6.39 12.28
CA LEU A 70 -0.57 5.96 12.12
C LEU A 70 -1.25 5.70 13.47
N TRP A 71 -0.55 5.04 14.38
CA TRP A 71 -1.04 4.76 15.73
C TRP A 71 -1.29 6.04 16.55
N GLN A 72 -0.40 7.03 16.46
CA GLN A 72 -0.55 8.31 17.14
C GLN A 72 -1.79 9.07 16.65
N ASP A 73 -2.07 8.99 15.35
CA ASP A 73 -3.20 9.67 14.69
C ASP A 73 -4.57 8.99 14.93
N MET A 74 -4.61 7.80 15.55
CA MET A 74 -5.86 7.12 15.89
C MET A 74 -6.49 7.69 17.18
N PRO A 75 -7.80 7.95 17.24
CA PRO A 75 -8.47 8.37 18.46
C PRO A 75 -8.56 7.22 19.48
N ARG A 76 -8.66 7.54 20.78
CA ARG A 76 -9.02 6.54 21.80
C ARG A 76 -10.55 6.30 21.80
N PRO A 77 -11.03 5.08 22.09
CA PRO A 77 -10.27 3.86 22.38
C PRO A 77 -9.63 3.26 21.11
N ARG A 78 -8.36 2.86 21.20
CA ARG A 78 -7.58 2.29 20.08
C ARG A 78 -6.84 1.02 20.49
N MET A 79 -6.72 0.07 19.56
CA MET A 79 -5.97 -1.17 19.72
C MET A 79 -5.04 -1.41 18.52
N CYS A 80 -3.82 -1.86 18.76
CA CYS A 80 -2.91 -2.31 17.71
C CYS A 80 -2.75 -3.82 17.84
N ALA A 81 -2.89 -4.52 16.72
CA ALA A 81 -2.78 -5.98 16.67
C ALA A 81 -1.97 -6.39 15.44
N ARG A 82 -1.22 -7.49 15.54
CA ARG A 82 -0.40 -8.01 14.44
C ARG A 82 -0.74 -9.47 14.18
N ALA A 83 -0.93 -9.82 12.92
CA ALA A 83 -0.99 -11.21 12.46
C ALA A 83 0.21 -11.47 11.55
N VAL A 84 0.97 -12.53 11.83
CA VAL A 84 2.14 -12.90 11.03
C VAL A 84 1.76 -13.89 9.95
N THR A 85 0.80 -14.77 10.24
CA THR A 85 0.28 -15.77 9.31
C THR A 85 -1.21 -15.55 9.02
N ALA A 86 -1.70 -16.12 7.92
CA ALA A 86 -3.10 -16.01 7.52
C ALA A 86 -4.06 -16.67 8.53
N ASP A 87 -3.62 -17.76 9.17
CA ASP A 87 -4.44 -18.55 10.10
C ASP A 87 -4.64 -17.84 11.45
N GLU A 88 -3.72 -16.96 11.85
CA GLU A 88 -3.79 -16.18 13.08
C GLU A 88 -4.83 -15.06 13.04
N VAL A 89 -5.19 -14.57 11.84
CA VAL A 89 -6.00 -13.37 11.64
C VAL A 89 -7.29 -13.36 12.45
N ALA A 90 -8.04 -14.46 12.40
CA ALA A 90 -9.34 -14.54 13.09
C ALA A 90 -9.20 -14.47 14.62
N ALA A 91 -8.16 -15.11 15.17
CA ALA A 91 -7.87 -15.09 16.60
C ALA A 91 -7.38 -13.72 17.06
N VAL A 92 -6.51 -13.08 16.26
CA VAL A 92 -5.97 -11.74 16.51
C VAL A 92 -7.10 -10.69 16.52
N LEU A 93 -8.03 -10.77 15.57
CA LEU A 93 -9.16 -9.83 15.49
C LEU A 93 -10.14 -10.00 16.68
N GLU A 94 -10.43 -11.23 17.10
CA GLU A 94 -11.26 -11.45 18.30
C GLU A 94 -10.56 -10.98 19.58
N ALA A 95 -9.25 -11.22 19.72
CA ALA A 95 -8.48 -10.73 20.85
C ALA A 95 -8.47 -9.19 20.90
N ALA A 96 -8.28 -8.54 19.75
CA ALA A 96 -8.32 -7.09 19.64
C ALA A 96 -9.69 -6.51 20.04
N ARG A 97 -10.78 -7.13 19.58
CA ARG A 97 -12.14 -6.75 19.95
C ARG A 97 -12.41 -6.91 21.44
N ALA A 98 -12.01 -8.05 22.02
CA ALA A 98 -12.20 -8.32 23.44
C ALA A 98 -11.49 -7.28 24.30
N ARG A 99 -10.23 -6.93 23.95
CA ARG A 99 -9.45 -5.90 24.65
C ARG A 99 -10.03 -4.50 24.46
N LEU A 100 -10.53 -4.16 23.26
CA LEU A 100 -11.19 -2.87 23.00
C LEU A 100 -12.44 -2.65 23.87
N GLY A 101 -13.15 -3.73 24.21
CA GLY A 101 -14.35 -3.70 25.06
C GLY A 101 -14.09 -3.78 26.56
N ALA A 102 -12.84 -3.98 27.00
CA ALA A 102 -12.48 -4.08 28.41
C ALA A 102 -12.48 -2.68 29.08
N PRO A 103 -12.94 -2.55 30.34
CA PRO A 103 -12.88 -1.28 31.07
C PRO A 103 -11.43 -0.89 31.37
N GLU A 104 -11.12 0.41 31.27
CA GLU A 104 -9.77 1.01 31.39
C GLU A 104 -9.02 0.72 32.71
N GLY A 105 -9.65 0.07 33.69
CA GLY A 105 -9.06 -0.25 35.00
C GLY A 105 -8.16 -1.49 35.06
N ASP A 106 -8.02 -2.24 33.95
CA ASP A 106 -7.15 -3.43 33.88
C ASP A 106 -5.97 -3.24 32.92
N HIS A 107 -5.69 -1.99 32.53
CA HIS A 107 -4.58 -1.63 31.66
C HIS A 107 -3.59 -0.81 32.48
N GLY A 108 -2.72 -1.49 33.20
CA GLY A 108 -1.53 -0.85 33.77
C GLY A 108 -0.82 -0.06 32.68
N GLU A 109 -0.70 1.25 32.88
CA GLU A 109 0.18 2.13 32.13
C GLU A 109 1.63 1.67 32.36
N SER A 110 2.03 0.63 31.64
CA SER A 110 3.36 0.06 31.70
C SER A 110 3.70 -0.49 30.32
N GLY A 111 4.41 0.31 29.51
CA GLY A 111 5.43 -0.17 28.57
C GLY A 111 5.12 -1.26 27.52
N HIS A 112 3.89 -1.72 27.32
CA HIS A 112 3.59 -2.85 26.40
C HIS A 112 3.50 -2.45 24.91
N ARG A 113 4.21 -1.41 24.50
CA ARG A 113 4.40 -1.06 23.07
C ARG A 113 5.38 -2.02 22.38
N ALA A 114 6.29 -2.63 23.14
CA ALA A 114 7.47 -3.33 22.61
C ALA A 114 7.37 -4.87 22.59
N ALA A 115 6.19 -5.46 22.83
CA ALA A 115 6.03 -6.93 22.79
C ALA A 115 4.94 -7.40 21.81
N ASP A 116 3.89 -6.60 21.61
CA ASP A 116 2.74 -7.00 20.76
C ASP A 116 2.85 -6.46 19.31
N CYS A 117 3.71 -5.46 19.07
CA CYS A 117 3.89 -4.84 17.75
C CYS A 117 5.35 -4.69 17.28
N GLY A 118 6.34 -4.91 18.15
CA GLY A 118 7.78 -4.92 17.84
C GLY A 118 8.53 -5.94 18.71
N ALA A 119 9.66 -6.43 18.20
CA ALA A 119 10.66 -7.30 18.83
C ALA A 119 10.28 -8.75 19.22
N GLY A 120 10.88 -9.71 18.50
CA GLY A 120 11.14 -11.06 19.02
C GLY A 120 12.22 -11.03 20.12
N PRO A 121 12.38 -12.11 20.90
CA PRO A 121 13.17 -12.10 22.12
C PRO A 121 14.67 -12.13 21.80
N ASN A 122 15.38 -11.01 22.02
CA ASN A 122 16.80 -10.99 22.41
C ASN A 122 17.30 -9.56 22.66
N GLY A 123 17.96 -9.35 23.80
CA GLY A 123 18.92 -8.27 24.00
C GLY A 123 18.55 -7.23 25.05
N HIS A 124 18.97 -7.48 26.29
CA HIS A 124 18.99 -6.50 27.38
C HIS A 124 19.96 -5.36 27.09
N GLY A 125 19.54 -4.12 27.32
CA GLY A 125 20.39 -2.93 27.34
C GLY A 125 19.65 -1.75 27.95
N GLU A 126 19.99 -1.39 29.18
CA GLU A 126 19.42 -0.25 29.91
C GLU A 126 19.83 1.10 29.28
N PRO A 127 18.95 2.12 29.28
CA PRO A 127 19.36 3.49 29.01
C PRO A 127 19.70 4.23 30.32
N VAL A 128 20.95 4.69 30.38
CA VAL A 128 21.47 5.62 31.38
C VAL A 128 20.82 7.00 31.18
N ARG A 129 20.26 7.55 32.26
CA ARG A 129 19.75 8.92 32.35
C ARG A 129 20.93 9.90 32.40
N ALA A 130 20.90 10.94 31.59
CA ALA A 130 21.79 12.09 31.72
C ALA A 130 20.93 13.33 32.00
N ASP A 131 21.10 13.84 33.22
CA ASP A 131 20.55 15.08 33.73
C ASP A 131 21.11 16.28 32.93
N ARG A 132 20.26 17.26 32.63
CA ARG A 132 20.69 18.56 32.11
C ARG A 132 20.13 19.65 33.00
N GLU A 133 21.04 20.24 33.76
CA GLU A 133 20.82 21.33 34.69
C GLU A 133 20.52 22.64 33.96
N GLU A 134 19.60 23.38 34.57
CA GLU A 134 19.16 24.73 34.24
C GLU A 134 20.10 25.71 34.95
N SER A 135 20.72 26.66 34.24
CA SER A 135 21.45 27.77 34.86
C SER A 135 21.05 29.10 34.22
N THR A 136 20.25 29.83 34.99
CA THR A 136 19.96 31.26 34.93
C THR A 136 21.23 32.10 35.08
N LEU A 137 21.49 33.05 34.18
CA LEU A 137 22.36 34.21 34.44
C LEU A 137 21.85 35.46 33.69
N ASP A 138 21.36 36.39 34.52
CA ASP A 138 21.48 37.85 34.55
C ASP A 138 21.67 38.71 33.28
N PHE A 139 20.81 39.74 33.25
CA PHE A 139 20.84 40.95 32.45
C PHE A 139 21.85 41.96 33.02
N GLU A 140 22.57 42.69 32.15
CA GLU A 140 22.87 44.13 32.33
C GLU A 140 23.47 44.77 31.06
N ASP A 141 23.34 46.10 31.02
CA ASP A 141 23.32 47.07 29.91
C ASP A 141 24.49 47.17 28.92
N GLY A 142 24.17 47.74 27.74
CA GLY A 142 25.14 48.30 26.80
C GLY A 142 24.48 49.11 25.68
N ASP A 143 24.24 50.39 25.95
CA ASP A 143 23.75 51.43 25.01
C ASP A 143 24.88 51.93 24.10
N SER A 144 24.66 52.03 22.78
CA SER A 144 25.31 53.02 21.89
C SER A 144 24.65 53.06 20.50
N ASP A 145 24.16 54.26 20.15
CA ASP A 145 23.62 54.68 18.86
C ASP A 145 24.62 54.60 17.68
N ASP A 146 24.15 54.28 16.47
CA ASP A 146 24.17 55.23 15.35
C ASP A 146 23.34 54.73 14.14
N ASP A 147 22.64 55.68 13.53
CA ASP A 147 21.68 55.56 12.44
C ASP A 147 22.29 55.15 11.08
N HIS A 148 21.55 54.36 10.28
CA HIS A 148 20.94 54.83 9.02
C HIS A 148 20.20 53.73 8.22
N ALA A 149 18.93 54.05 7.97
CA ALA A 149 17.89 53.41 7.18
C ALA A 149 18.27 52.79 5.81
N GLY A 150 17.68 51.61 5.57
CA GLY A 150 17.47 51.03 4.24
C GLY A 150 16.37 49.96 4.29
N HIS A 151 15.15 50.36 3.94
CA HIS A 151 13.89 49.62 3.77
C HIS A 151 14.05 48.11 3.42
N GLY A 152 13.39 47.13 4.04
CA GLY A 152 12.02 47.13 4.54
C GLY A 152 11.18 46.07 3.80
N HIS A 153 11.50 44.78 3.95
CA HIS A 153 10.57 43.69 3.71
C HIS A 153 10.58 42.79 4.95
N GLY A 154 9.46 42.81 5.68
CA GLY A 154 9.33 42.26 7.02
C GLY A 154 9.72 40.79 7.10
N ASP A 155 10.78 40.55 7.85
CA ASP A 155 11.05 39.28 8.51
C ASP A 155 10.00 39.14 9.63
N MET A 156 8.79 38.75 9.25
CA MET A 156 7.80 38.32 10.22
C MET A 156 8.23 36.93 10.68
N GLU A 157 8.83 36.89 11.86
CA GLU A 157 9.12 35.66 12.57
C GLU A 157 7.80 34.87 12.75
N MET A 158 7.67 33.78 12.00
CA MET A 158 6.44 33.00 11.94
C MET A 158 6.17 32.33 13.30
N PRO A 159 4.91 32.25 13.76
CA PRO A 159 4.58 31.53 14.99
C PRO A 159 5.09 30.09 14.91
N GLY A 160 6.08 29.75 15.74
CA GLY A 160 6.64 28.40 15.84
C GLY A 160 7.93 28.13 15.05
N GLY A 161 8.59 29.13 14.44
CA GLY A 161 9.93 28.98 13.87
C GLY A 161 10.03 28.01 12.68
N LEU A 162 8.90 27.65 12.06
CA LEU A 162 8.85 26.79 10.89
C LEU A 162 9.06 27.65 9.64
N ALA A 163 10.12 27.35 8.89
CA ALA A 163 10.39 27.99 7.61
C ALA A 163 9.20 27.80 6.66
N MET A 164 8.82 28.88 5.96
CA MET A 164 7.79 28.82 4.92
C MET A 164 8.21 27.83 3.83
N ALA A 165 7.23 27.13 3.24
CA ALA A 165 7.50 26.26 2.10
C ALA A 165 8.08 27.05 0.92
N GLU A 166 9.08 26.50 0.25
CA GLU A 166 9.67 27.12 -0.94
C GLU A 166 8.62 27.21 -2.06
N ARG A 167 8.54 28.37 -2.71
CA ARG A 167 7.65 28.60 -3.86
C ARG A 167 8.33 28.23 -5.17
N GLY A 168 7.62 27.57 -6.07
CA GLY A 168 8.08 27.28 -7.42
C GLY A 168 7.42 28.14 -8.47
N GLU A 169 8.13 28.41 -9.57
CA GLU A 169 7.49 28.91 -10.79
C GLU A 169 6.47 27.88 -11.30
N ASP A 170 5.28 28.35 -11.69
CA ASP A 170 4.13 27.53 -12.09
C ASP A 170 3.74 27.73 -13.55
N ARG A 171 3.03 26.74 -14.11
CA ARG A 171 2.53 26.73 -15.50
C ARG A 171 1.67 27.96 -15.83
N ASP A 172 0.90 28.44 -14.86
CA ASP A 172 -0.12 29.48 -15.04
C ASP A 172 0.31 30.83 -14.42
N GLY A 173 1.58 30.97 -14.02
CA GLY A 173 2.15 32.21 -13.48
C GLY A 173 1.82 32.49 -12.01
N LEU A 174 1.24 31.53 -11.29
CA LEU A 174 0.92 31.63 -9.85
C LEU A 174 1.97 30.89 -9.01
N MET A 175 2.74 31.61 -8.20
CA MET A 175 3.72 31.01 -7.29
C MET A 175 3.00 30.22 -6.18
N LEU A 176 2.93 28.90 -6.32
CA LEU A 176 2.37 27.99 -5.32
C LEU A 176 3.46 27.34 -4.48
N ASP A 177 3.11 27.00 -3.23
CA ASP A 177 4.02 26.34 -2.30
C ASP A 177 4.34 24.92 -2.76
N ARG A 178 5.61 24.52 -2.64
CA ARG A 178 6.08 23.16 -2.93
C ARG A 178 5.96 22.28 -1.68
N LEU A 179 5.11 21.27 -1.77
CA LEU A 179 4.87 20.31 -0.70
C LEU A 179 5.61 19.00 -0.99
N HIS A 180 6.52 18.63 -0.09
CA HIS A 180 7.22 17.35 -0.14
C HIS A 180 6.40 16.30 0.61
N VAL A 181 5.80 15.37 -0.12
CA VAL A 181 4.85 14.39 0.45
C VAL A 181 5.30 12.96 0.11
N PRO A 182 5.43 12.06 1.10
CA PRO A 182 5.55 10.63 0.82
C PRO A 182 4.17 10.02 0.49
N LEU A 183 4.06 9.35 -0.66
CA LEU A 183 2.92 8.52 -1.01
C LEU A 183 3.24 7.05 -0.68
N GLY A 184 2.43 6.43 0.19
CA GLY A 184 2.71 5.11 0.76
C GLY A 184 3.52 5.21 2.07
N PRO A 185 3.91 4.07 2.68
CA PRO A 185 3.74 2.68 2.23
C PRO A 185 2.37 2.07 2.58
N PHE A 186 1.58 2.76 3.39
CA PHE A 186 0.31 2.27 3.96
C PHE A 186 -0.93 3.02 3.45
N LEU A 187 -0.78 3.71 2.32
CA LEU A 187 -1.87 4.42 1.69
C LEU A 187 -2.98 3.43 1.30
N ALA A 188 -4.24 3.76 1.57
CA ALA A 188 -5.36 2.89 1.19
C ALA A 188 -5.37 2.64 -0.32
N ASP A 189 -5.64 1.39 -0.72
CA ASP A 189 -5.65 0.96 -2.12
C ASP A 189 -4.35 1.32 -2.88
N TRP A 190 -3.21 1.16 -2.21
CA TRP A 190 -1.86 1.36 -2.74
C TRP A 190 -1.02 0.07 -2.66
N PRO A 191 -0.09 -0.20 -3.59
CA PRO A 191 0.80 -1.35 -3.48
C PRO A 191 1.55 -1.36 -2.15
N ALA A 192 1.34 -2.39 -1.34
CA ALA A 192 1.81 -2.43 0.05
C ALA A 192 3.34 -2.37 0.13
N GLY A 193 3.88 -1.39 0.86
CA GLY A 193 5.33 -1.20 0.98
C GLY A 193 5.97 -0.33 -0.10
N LEU A 194 5.25 0.04 -1.16
CA LEU A 194 5.75 0.99 -2.16
C LEU A 194 5.75 2.41 -1.57
N THR A 195 6.86 3.15 -1.68
CA THR A 195 6.92 4.56 -1.27
C THR A 195 7.42 5.41 -2.43
N LEU A 196 6.69 6.48 -2.75
CA LEU A 196 7.09 7.50 -3.72
C LEU A 196 7.22 8.84 -2.98
N ARG A 197 8.41 9.45 -3.00
CA ARG A 197 8.58 10.83 -2.55
C ARG A 197 8.23 11.75 -3.69
N VAL A 198 7.17 12.53 -3.53
CA VAL A 198 6.70 13.48 -4.54
C VAL A 198 6.85 14.91 -4.05
N VAL A 199 7.09 15.81 -5.02
CA VAL A 199 6.94 17.25 -4.83
C VAL A 199 5.63 17.64 -5.49
N LEU A 200 4.67 18.09 -4.70
CA LEU A 200 3.39 18.60 -5.16
C LEU A 200 3.44 20.13 -5.20
N GLN A 201 2.81 20.70 -6.22
CA GLN A 201 2.49 22.11 -6.29
C GLN A 201 1.00 22.22 -6.60
N GLY A 202 0.21 22.64 -5.60
CA GLY A 202 -1.22 22.35 -5.60
C GLY A 202 -1.46 20.83 -5.51
N ASP A 203 -2.18 20.26 -6.47
CA ASP A 203 -2.41 18.82 -6.60
C ASP A 203 -1.55 18.17 -7.70
N VAL A 204 -0.74 18.94 -8.42
CA VAL A 204 0.10 18.44 -9.51
C VAL A 204 1.46 17.96 -9.00
N VAL A 205 1.87 16.77 -9.44
CA VAL A 205 3.19 16.22 -9.17
C VAL A 205 4.23 16.88 -10.07
N GLN A 206 5.15 17.63 -9.47
CA GLN A 206 6.27 18.30 -10.16
C GLN A 206 7.50 17.41 -10.27
N ALA A 207 7.75 16.61 -9.24
CA ALA A 207 8.82 15.64 -9.20
C ALA A 207 8.35 14.40 -8.44
N ALA A 208 8.87 13.24 -8.83
CA ALA A 208 8.62 11.98 -8.16
C ALA A 208 9.91 11.16 -8.11
N VAL A 209 10.18 10.55 -6.97
CA VAL A 209 11.31 9.65 -6.76
C VAL A 209 10.79 8.39 -6.08
N LEU A 210 11.17 7.23 -6.63
CA LEU A 210 10.88 5.95 -6.01
C LEU A 210 11.84 5.71 -4.85
N ASP A 211 11.30 5.51 -3.66
CA ASP A 211 12.10 5.09 -2.51
C ASP A 211 12.41 3.60 -2.60
N GLU A 212 13.55 3.24 -2.02
CA GLU A 212 13.92 1.84 -1.95
C GLU A 212 12.87 1.03 -1.17
N PRO A 213 12.41 -0.10 -1.72
CA PRO A 213 11.43 -0.92 -1.05
C PRO A 213 11.96 -1.41 0.30
N PRO A 214 11.11 -1.42 1.35
CA PRO A 214 11.47 -1.99 2.63
C PRO A 214 11.72 -3.49 2.46
N VAL A 215 12.88 -3.95 2.94
CA VAL A 215 13.21 -5.38 2.97
C VAL A 215 12.53 -5.99 4.20
N GLY A 216 11.54 -6.84 3.97
CA GLY A 216 10.95 -7.69 5.00
C GLY A 216 11.68 -9.02 5.12
N SER A 217 11.21 -9.88 6.03
CA SER A 217 11.61 -11.29 6.05
C SER A 217 11.42 -11.91 4.66
N SER A 218 12.39 -12.70 4.21
CA SER A 218 12.52 -13.29 2.86
C SER A 218 11.40 -14.30 2.55
N ALA A 219 10.15 -13.83 2.47
CA ALA A 219 9.04 -14.61 1.96
C ALA A 219 8.98 -14.50 0.43
N ASP A 220 8.81 -15.63 -0.24
CA ASP A 220 8.59 -15.68 -1.69
C ASP A 220 7.39 -14.78 -2.09
N PRO A 221 7.48 -14.00 -3.18
CA PRO A 221 6.38 -13.15 -3.64
C PRO A 221 5.10 -13.95 -3.87
N PHE A 222 4.02 -13.57 -3.17
CA PHE A 222 2.81 -14.40 -3.09
C PHE A 222 2.15 -14.65 -4.46
N TRP A 223 2.07 -13.61 -5.31
CA TRP A 223 1.42 -13.70 -6.60
C TRP A 223 2.25 -14.46 -7.65
N SER A 224 3.57 -14.36 -7.57
CA SER A 224 4.50 -14.99 -8.51
C SER A 224 4.99 -16.37 -8.06
N ARG A 225 4.53 -16.86 -6.89
CA ARG A 225 4.92 -18.17 -6.33
C ARG A 225 4.84 -19.35 -7.31
N PRO A 226 3.79 -19.52 -8.16
CA PRO A 226 3.77 -20.62 -9.13
C PRO A 226 4.94 -20.59 -10.13
N TRP A 227 5.31 -19.40 -10.63
CA TRP A 227 6.42 -19.21 -11.55
C TRP A 227 7.77 -19.44 -10.86
N LEU A 228 7.90 -18.99 -9.61
CA LEU A 228 9.10 -19.22 -8.82
C LEU A 228 9.33 -20.72 -8.54
N ARG A 229 8.27 -21.45 -8.17
CA ARG A 229 8.30 -22.91 -7.98
C ARG A 229 8.68 -23.63 -9.28
N ALA A 230 8.05 -23.27 -10.40
CA ALA A 230 8.37 -23.85 -11.71
C ALA A 230 9.82 -23.53 -12.15
N ALA A 231 10.31 -22.32 -11.90
CA ALA A 231 11.69 -21.94 -12.18
C ALA A 231 12.72 -22.71 -11.32
N ARG A 232 12.33 -23.16 -10.12
CA ARG A 232 13.10 -24.07 -9.26
C ARG A 232 12.99 -25.54 -9.68
N GLY A 233 12.24 -25.86 -10.74
CA GLY A 233 12.04 -27.22 -11.23
C GLY A 233 10.94 -28.01 -10.50
N GLU A 234 10.15 -27.36 -9.65
CA GLU A 234 9.01 -28.02 -9.01
C GLU A 234 7.86 -28.23 -10.00
N PRO A 235 7.10 -29.34 -9.91
CA PRO A 235 5.94 -29.56 -10.77
C PRO A 235 4.82 -28.58 -10.41
N VAL A 236 4.50 -27.69 -11.35
CA VAL A 236 3.39 -26.74 -11.27
C VAL A 236 2.57 -26.84 -12.55
N GLY A 237 1.24 -26.94 -12.41
CA GLY A 237 0.33 -26.99 -13.56
C GLY A 237 -0.04 -25.60 -14.07
N VAL A 238 -0.29 -25.47 -15.37
CA VAL A 238 -0.80 -24.23 -15.98
C VAL A 238 -2.11 -23.78 -15.33
N GLY A 239 -2.97 -24.70 -14.90
CA GLY A 239 -4.21 -24.38 -14.19
C GLY A 239 -4.01 -23.70 -12.83
N GLU A 240 -3.01 -24.15 -12.05
CA GLU A 240 -2.62 -23.52 -10.78
C GLU A 240 -2.13 -22.09 -11.02
N ALA A 241 -1.27 -21.90 -12.02
CA ALA A 241 -0.74 -20.59 -12.39
C ALA A 241 -1.85 -19.66 -12.92
N ALA A 242 -2.74 -20.15 -13.78
CA ALA A 242 -3.87 -19.40 -14.30
C ALA A 242 -4.80 -18.92 -13.18
N ARG A 243 -5.13 -19.81 -12.23
CA ARG A 243 -5.92 -19.45 -11.04
C ARG A 243 -5.24 -18.35 -10.22
N ARG A 244 -3.93 -18.47 -9.98
CA ARG A 244 -3.14 -17.45 -9.26
C ARG A 244 -3.12 -16.11 -9.99
N ARG A 245 -2.91 -16.11 -11.31
CA ARG A 245 -2.89 -14.90 -12.14
C ARG A 245 -4.24 -14.21 -12.19
N ALA A 246 -5.33 -14.96 -12.38
CA ALA A 246 -6.68 -14.43 -12.35
C ALA A 246 -7.00 -13.77 -11.00
N ALA A 247 -6.64 -14.40 -9.89
CA ALA A 247 -6.81 -13.83 -8.56
C ALA A 247 -5.99 -12.54 -8.38
N ALA A 248 -4.73 -12.51 -8.85
CA ALA A 248 -3.89 -11.31 -8.80
C ALA A 248 -4.50 -10.15 -9.60
N HIS A 249 -4.99 -10.41 -10.82
CA HIS A 249 -5.65 -9.38 -11.63
C HIS A 249 -6.94 -8.87 -10.99
N LEU A 250 -7.72 -9.73 -10.34
CA LEU A 250 -8.92 -9.30 -9.59
C LEU A 250 -8.56 -8.47 -8.35
N ASP A 251 -7.43 -8.74 -7.70
CA ASP A 251 -6.89 -7.89 -6.63
C ASP A 251 -6.51 -6.50 -7.17
N SER A 252 -5.78 -6.43 -8.29
CA SER A 252 -5.42 -5.19 -8.99
C SER A 252 -6.65 -4.39 -9.43
N LEU A 253 -7.63 -5.06 -10.03
CA LEU A 253 -8.89 -4.44 -10.43
C LEU A 253 -9.64 -3.92 -9.21
N GLY A 254 -9.65 -4.66 -8.10
CA GLY A 254 -10.21 -4.22 -6.84
C GLY A 254 -9.56 -2.91 -6.34
N ARG A 255 -8.24 -2.83 -6.40
CA ARG A 255 -7.48 -1.62 -6.05
C ARG A 255 -7.82 -0.46 -6.96
N LEU A 256 -7.74 -0.65 -8.28
CA LEU A 256 -8.05 0.38 -9.28
C LEU A 256 -9.48 0.91 -9.15
N LEU A 257 -10.46 0.02 -9.01
CA LEU A 257 -11.87 0.39 -8.88
C LEU A 257 -12.13 1.16 -7.59
N SER A 258 -11.44 0.82 -6.50
CA SER A 258 -11.53 1.57 -5.25
C SER A 258 -10.96 2.99 -5.40
N VAL A 259 -9.79 3.14 -6.02
CA VAL A 259 -9.18 4.45 -6.32
C VAL A 259 -10.08 5.28 -7.25
N ALA A 260 -10.74 4.65 -8.21
CA ALA A 260 -11.70 5.29 -9.10
C ALA A 260 -13.05 5.64 -8.42
N GLY A 261 -13.21 5.36 -7.12
CA GLY A 261 -14.42 5.65 -6.35
C GLY A 261 -15.56 4.64 -6.55
N TRP A 262 -15.30 3.49 -7.18
CA TRP A 262 -16.30 2.46 -7.49
C TRP A 262 -16.25 1.29 -6.50
N SER A 263 -16.56 1.58 -5.23
CA SER A 263 -16.37 0.69 -4.09
C SER A 263 -17.13 -0.65 -4.19
N ALA A 264 -18.37 -0.66 -4.69
CA ALA A 264 -19.17 -1.89 -4.80
C ALA A 264 -18.56 -2.91 -5.78
N GLU A 265 -17.97 -2.43 -6.87
CA GLU A 265 -17.34 -3.25 -7.89
C GLU A 265 -15.94 -3.67 -7.44
N ALA A 266 -15.24 -2.85 -6.66
CA ALA A 266 -14.02 -3.24 -5.96
C ALA A 266 -14.28 -4.42 -5.00
N VAL A 267 -15.35 -4.36 -4.20
CA VAL A 267 -15.77 -5.48 -3.33
C VAL A 267 -16.11 -6.73 -4.15
N THR A 268 -16.77 -6.57 -5.29
CA THR A 268 -17.08 -7.69 -6.19
C THR A 268 -15.82 -8.36 -6.72
N ALA A 269 -14.81 -7.56 -7.13
CA ALA A 269 -13.52 -8.08 -7.58
C ALA A 269 -12.81 -8.87 -6.47
N ARG A 270 -12.75 -8.32 -5.24
CA ARG A 270 -12.15 -8.99 -4.07
C ARG A 270 -12.85 -10.30 -3.71
N ARG A 271 -14.18 -10.37 -3.80
CA ARG A 271 -14.94 -11.62 -3.57
C ARG A 271 -14.61 -12.68 -4.62
N LEU A 272 -14.53 -12.30 -5.91
CA LEU A 272 -14.15 -13.23 -6.97
C LEU A 272 -12.70 -13.72 -6.82
N ARG A 273 -11.80 -12.83 -6.38
CA ARG A 273 -10.42 -13.21 -6.02
C ARG A 273 -10.41 -14.24 -4.91
N ASP A 274 -11.17 -14.03 -3.84
CA ASP A 274 -11.23 -14.98 -2.72
C ASP A 274 -11.79 -16.34 -3.16
N ASP A 275 -12.88 -16.35 -3.95
CA ASP A 275 -13.45 -17.58 -4.52
C ASP A 275 -12.39 -18.38 -5.32
N LEU A 276 -11.54 -17.69 -6.09
CA LEU A 276 -10.45 -18.34 -6.83
C LEU A 276 -9.37 -18.91 -5.91
N LEU A 277 -9.00 -18.18 -4.86
CA LEU A 277 -7.99 -18.61 -3.87
C LEU A 277 -8.50 -19.76 -2.99
N GLU A 278 -9.81 -19.87 -2.80
CA GLU A 278 -10.50 -20.99 -2.14
C GLU A 278 -10.80 -22.15 -3.08
N GLU A 279 -10.13 -22.18 -4.23
CA GLU A 279 -10.19 -23.26 -5.21
C GLU A 279 -11.59 -23.55 -5.76
N ALA A 280 -12.48 -22.55 -5.78
CA ALA A 280 -13.80 -22.72 -6.38
C ALA A 280 -13.69 -23.19 -7.85
N PRO A 281 -14.59 -24.08 -8.31
CA PRO A 281 -14.53 -24.65 -9.65
C PRO A 281 -14.83 -23.59 -10.72
N ALA A 282 -14.24 -23.75 -11.91
CA ALA A 282 -14.44 -22.84 -13.03
C ALA A 282 -15.92 -22.63 -13.40
N SER A 283 -16.72 -23.69 -13.29
CA SER A 283 -18.17 -23.65 -13.55
C SER A 283 -18.93 -22.68 -12.64
N ALA A 284 -18.50 -22.52 -11.39
CA ALA A 284 -19.11 -21.61 -10.43
C ALA A 284 -18.64 -20.15 -10.61
N VAL A 285 -17.35 -19.96 -10.94
CA VAL A 285 -16.73 -18.64 -11.00
C VAL A 285 -16.93 -17.94 -12.35
N LEU A 286 -16.85 -18.68 -13.46
CA LEU A 286 -16.86 -18.12 -14.82
C LEU A 286 -18.10 -17.26 -15.14
N PRO A 287 -19.34 -17.65 -14.80
CA PRO A 287 -20.51 -16.80 -15.08
C PRO A 287 -20.47 -15.46 -14.33
N ARG A 288 -19.94 -15.46 -13.10
CA ARG A 288 -19.81 -14.27 -12.26
C ARG A 288 -18.71 -13.35 -12.78
N VAL A 289 -17.56 -13.92 -13.17
CA VAL A 289 -16.47 -13.19 -13.83
C VAL A 289 -16.92 -12.56 -15.14
N LYS A 290 -17.64 -13.27 -16.01
CA LYS A 290 -18.20 -12.70 -17.26
C LYS A 290 -19.11 -11.50 -17.00
N ARG A 291 -19.97 -11.58 -15.97
CA ARG A 291 -20.85 -10.48 -15.58
C ARG A 291 -20.05 -9.27 -15.08
N PHE A 292 -19.06 -9.51 -14.22
CA PHE A 292 -18.17 -8.49 -13.70
C PHE A 292 -17.37 -7.81 -14.83
N ALA A 293 -16.72 -8.59 -15.70
CA ALA A 293 -15.94 -8.08 -16.82
C ALA A 293 -16.77 -7.27 -17.80
N ARG A 294 -18.01 -7.71 -18.09
CA ARG A 294 -18.94 -6.91 -18.90
C ARG A 294 -19.28 -5.58 -18.24
N ARG A 295 -19.62 -5.60 -16.94
CA ARG A 295 -20.00 -4.37 -16.21
C ARG A 295 -18.86 -3.36 -16.16
N VAL A 296 -17.65 -3.80 -15.80
CA VAL A 296 -16.48 -2.92 -15.70
C VAL A 296 -16.02 -2.49 -17.09
N GLY A 297 -15.89 -3.43 -18.03
CA GLY A 297 -15.40 -3.18 -19.38
C GLY A 297 -16.29 -2.23 -20.21
N GLN A 298 -17.60 -2.26 -19.99
CA GLN A 298 -18.59 -1.41 -20.68
C GLN A 298 -18.94 -0.12 -19.92
N SER A 299 -18.33 0.14 -18.75
CA SER A 299 -18.60 1.35 -17.99
C SER A 299 -18.07 2.58 -18.72
N ARG A 300 -19.00 3.41 -19.21
CA ARG A 300 -18.64 4.69 -19.84
C ARG A 300 -18.02 5.63 -18.82
N VAL A 301 -18.58 5.74 -17.62
CA VAL A 301 -18.08 6.66 -16.58
C VAL A 301 -16.64 6.33 -16.22
N LEU A 302 -16.33 5.05 -15.97
CA LEU A 302 -14.95 4.63 -15.70
C LEU A 302 -14.02 4.96 -16.87
N TYR A 303 -14.44 4.68 -18.10
CA TYR A 303 -13.66 5.02 -19.30
C TYR A 303 -13.39 6.53 -19.40
N TRP A 304 -14.40 7.39 -19.21
CA TRP A 304 -14.22 8.85 -19.29
C TRP A 304 -13.31 9.39 -18.18
N LEU A 305 -13.38 8.84 -16.98
CA LEU A 305 -12.54 9.23 -15.84
C LEU A 305 -11.07 8.82 -16.01
N THR A 306 -10.79 7.81 -16.84
CA THR A 306 -9.46 7.19 -16.91
C THR A 306 -8.81 7.22 -18.29
N ARG A 307 -9.54 7.61 -19.34
CA ARG A 307 -8.97 7.77 -20.69
C ARG A 307 -7.86 8.80 -20.70
N ASP A 308 -6.85 8.57 -21.53
CA ASP A 308 -5.68 9.43 -21.69
C ASP A 308 -4.83 9.59 -20.41
N VAL A 309 -5.10 8.79 -19.36
CA VAL A 309 -4.32 8.76 -18.12
C VAL A 309 -3.20 7.73 -18.20
N GLY A 310 -2.00 8.14 -17.80
CA GLY A 310 -0.84 7.25 -17.68
C GLY A 310 -0.46 6.60 -19.01
N LEU A 311 -0.30 7.41 -20.05
CA LEU A 311 0.12 6.97 -21.37
C LEU A 311 1.50 6.30 -21.29
N LEU A 312 1.55 5.04 -21.71
CA LEU A 312 2.74 4.22 -21.78
C LEU A 312 2.87 3.66 -23.19
N THR A 313 3.69 4.31 -24.00
CA THR A 313 3.88 3.87 -25.37
C THR A 313 4.56 2.51 -25.42
N ARG A 314 4.30 1.73 -26.47
CA ARG A 314 5.02 0.45 -26.66
C ARG A 314 6.53 0.64 -26.76
N ALA A 315 6.99 1.76 -27.30
CA ALA A 315 8.41 2.09 -27.39
C ALA A 315 9.00 2.33 -25.99
N ASP A 316 8.32 3.14 -25.18
CA ASP A 316 8.73 3.44 -23.81
C ASP A 316 8.71 2.19 -22.92
N ALA A 317 7.66 1.37 -23.05
CA ALA A 317 7.54 0.12 -22.31
C ALA A 317 8.70 -0.83 -22.63
N ARG A 318 9.06 -0.96 -23.92
CA ARG A 318 10.22 -1.75 -24.35
C ARG A 318 11.54 -1.17 -23.85
N ALA A 319 11.72 0.15 -23.94
CA ALA A 319 12.93 0.82 -23.45
C ALA A 319 13.12 0.63 -21.94
N ALA A 320 12.03 0.58 -21.17
CA ALA A 320 12.04 0.30 -19.75
C ALA A 320 12.07 -1.21 -19.38
N GLY A 321 12.03 -2.11 -20.37
CA GLY A 321 12.01 -3.55 -20.15
C GLY A 321 10.70 -4.10 -19.57
N VAL A 322 9.60 -3.36 -19.70
CA VAL A 322 8.27 -3.84 -19.28
C VAL A 322 7.80 -4.96 -20.21
N THR A 323 7.18 -5.97 -19.63
CA THR A 323 6.54 -7.09 -20.35
C THR A 323 5.12 -7.30 -19.84
N GLY A 324 4.40 -8.32 -20.32
CA GLY A 324 3.12 -8.69 -19.72
C GLY A 324 1.91 -7.86 -20.13
N PRO A 325 0.88 -7.81 -19.28
CA PRO A 325 -0.40 -7.18 -19.61
C PRO A 325 -0.28 -5.68 -19.91
N ALA A 326 0.67 -4.99 -19.25
CA ALA A 326 0.89 -3.56 -19.48
C ALA A 326 1.32 -3.24 -20.93
N VAL A 327 2.00 -4.17 -21.61
CA VAL A 327 2.43 -4.01 -23.02
C VAL A 327 1.37 -4.52 -24.01
N ARG A 328 0.63 -5.57 -23.64
CA ARG A 328 -0.44 -6.13 -24.50
C ARG A 328 -1.66 -5.22 -24.60
N ALA A 329 -1.89 -4.38 -23.60
CA ALA A 329 -2.97 -3.41 -23.55
C ALA A 329 -3.16 -2.65 -24.88
N ALA A 330 -4.40 -2.69 -25.40
CA ALA A 330 -4.78 -2.01 -26.63
C ALA A 330 -5.19 -0.55 -26.31
N GLY A 331 -4.23 0.35 -26.40
CA GLY A 331 -4.35 1.73 -25.91
C GLY A 331 -3.31 1.94 -24.82
N GLU A 332 -2.62 3.05 -24.83
CA GLU A 332 -1.43 3.23 -24.00
C GLU A 332 -1.81 3.67 -22.56
N ASP A 333 -3.10 3.73 -22.25
CA ASP A 333 -3.69 4.35 -21.06
C ASP A 333 -4.26 3.35 -20.02
N VAL A 334 -4.81 3.90 -18.93
CA VAL A 334 -5.46 3.11 -17.86
C VAL A 334 -6.59 2.21 -18.40
N PRO A 335 -7.53 2.69 -19.25
CA PRO A 335 -8.55 1.85 -19.87
C PRO A 335 -8.06 0.59 -20.54
N ALA A 336 -7.02 0.73 -21.34
CA ALA A 336 -6.48 -0.40 -22.05
C ALA A 336 -5.84 -1.43 -21.10
N ARG A 337 -5.15 -0.97 -20.04
CA ARG A 337 -4.56 -1.85 -19.03
C ARG A 337 -5.62 -2.63 -18.26
N TYR A 338 -6.66 -1.98 -17.74
CA TYR A 338 -7.69 -2.72 -16.99
C TYR A 338 -8.51 -3.65 -17.90
N ARG A 339 -8.74 -3.28 -19.17
CA ARG A 339 -9.41 -4.16 -20.14
C ARG A 339 -8.54 -5.36 -20.51
N GLN A 340 -7.23 -5.21 -20.55
CA GLN A 340 -6.31 -6.34 -20.69
C GLN A 340 -6.43 -7.29 -19.49
N TRP A 341 -6.41 -6.78 -18.25
CA TRP A 341 -6.63 -7.61 -17.07
C TRP A 341 -7.98 -8.35 -17.09
N LEU A 342 -9.06 -7.68 -17.51
CA LEU A 342 -10.36 -8.33 -17.67
C LEU A 342 -10.32 -9.48 -18.69
N THR A 343 -9.58 -9.30 -19.79
CA THR A 343 -9.38 -10.33 -20.81
C THR A 343 -8.58 -11.50 -20.25
N ASP A 344 -7.46 -11.22 -19.59
CA ASP A 344 -6.60 -12.23 -18.97
C ASP A 344 -7.35 -13.05 -17.91
N VAL A 345 -8.17 -12.41 -17.06
CA VAL A 345 -9.01 -13.09 -16.06
C VAL A 345 -10.01 -14.05 -16.73
N MET A 346 -10.66 -13.64 -17.82
CA MET A 346 -11.61 -14.52 -18.52
C MET A 346 -10.92 -15.75 -19.11
N ASP A 347 -9.76 -15.55 -19.74
CA ASP A 347 -8.95 -16.62 -20.34
C ASP A 347 -8.40 -17.58 -19.28
N ASP A 348 -7.94 -17.04 -18.14
CA ASP A 348 -7.35 -17.83 -17.06
C ASP A 348 -8.38 -18.69 -16.36
N VAL A 349 -9.58 -18.16 -16.10
CA VAL A 349 -10.67 -18.92 -15.48
C VAL A 349 -11.08 -20.11 -16.36
N GLN A 350 -10.95 -20.00 -17.69
CA GLN A 350 -11.22 -21.11 -18.61
C GLN A 350 -10.12 -22.18 -18.61
N ARG A 351 -8.90 -21.84 -18.17
CA ARG A 351 -7.73 -22.72 -18.19
C ARG A 351 -7.39 -23.30 -16.82
N MET A 352 -8.18 -23.04 -15.77
CA MET A 352 -7.87 -23.46 -14.40
C MET A 352 -7.77 -24.97 -14.21
N ASP A 353 -8.43 -25.76 -15.08
CA ASP A 353 -8.40 -27.21 -15.03
C ASP A 353 -7.28 -27.81 -15.93
N ALA A 354 -6.44 -26.95 -16.54
CA ALA A 354 -5.34 -27.40 -17.38
C ALA A 354 -4.21 -28.03 -16.54
N THR A 355 -3.82 -29.25 -16.91
CA THR A 355 -2.81 -30.05 -16.20
C THR A 355 -1.42 -30.01 -16.83
N ALA A 356 -1.26 -29.36 -17.99
CA ALA A 356 0.03 -29.19 -18.64
C ALA A 356 1.03 -28.51 -17.69
N PRO A 357 2.32 -28.88 -17.73
CA PRO A 357 3.32 -28.25 -16.88
C PRO A 357 3.49 -26.77 -17.25
N LEU A 358 3.69 -25.93 -16.24
CA LEU A 358 4.01 -24.52 -16.38
C LEU A 358 5.45 -24.37 -16.89
N ASP A 359 5.61 -23.69 -18.02
CA ASP A 359 6.86 -23.13 -18.51
C ASP A 359 6.93 -21.65 -18.09
N PRO A 360 7.77 -21.30 -17.08
CA PRO A 360 7.85 -19.94 -16.56
C PRO A 360 8.44 -18.94 -17.56
N VAL A 361 9.07 -19.40 -18.64
CA VAL A 361 9.63 -18.55 -19.71
C VAL A 361 8.55 -18.23 -20.75
N ALA A 362 7.74 -19.22 -21.11
CA ALA A 362 6.69 -19.07 -22.12
C ALA A 362 5.40 -18.47 -21.56
N GLN A 363 5.07 -18.73 -20.28
CA GLN A 363 3.87 -18.21 -19.64
C GLN A 363 4.20 -17.14 -18.60
N GLU A 364 3.65 -15.95 -18.80
CA GLU A 364 3.91 -14.78 -17.96
C GLU A 364 3.14 -14.80 -16.64
N SER A 365 3.69 -14.17 -15.60
CA SER A 365 3.00 -13.87 -14.34
C SER A 365 2.00 -12.72 -14.51
N SER A 366 1.32 -12.32 -13.43
CA SER A 366 0.36 -11.21 -13.44
C SER A 366 0.98 -9.85 -13.77
N ARG A 367 2.30 -9.69 -13.62
CA ARG A 367 3.02 -8.43 -13.92
C ARG A 367 3.88 -8.50 -15.17
N GLY A 368 4.13 -9.69 -15.68
CA GLY A 368 4.89 -9.91 -16.90
C GLY A 368 5.71 -11.17 -16.86
N ARG A 369 6.68 -11.28 -17.75
CA ARG A 369 7.58 -12.42 -17.80
C ARG A 369 8.36 -12.50 -16.49
N TRP A 370 8.38 -13.68 -15.89
CA TRP A 370 9.16 -13.93 -14.69
C TRP A 370 10.65 -13.97 -15.03
N ASP A 371 11.44 -13.26 -14.25
CA ASP A 371 12.91 -13.26 -14.28
C ASP A 371 13.38 -13.01 -12.84
N ALA A 372 14.22 -13.92 -12.33
CA ALA A 372 14.67 -13.89 -10.94
C ALA A 372 15.68 -12.77 -10.64
N GLU A 373 16.41 -12.28 -11.65
CA GLU A 373 17.31 -11.14 -11.50
C GLU A 373 16.59 -9.81 -11.70
N ARG A 374 15.58 -9.81 -12.59
CA ARG A 374 14.85 -8.61 -13.01
C ARG A 374 13.35 -8.87 -13.00
N PRO A 375 12.72 -8.81 -11.82
CA PRO A 375 11.33 -9.19 -11.68
C PRO A 375 10.47 -8.16 -12.43
N PRO A 376 9.31 -8.57 -12.96
CA PRO A 376 8.49 -7.70 -13.80
C PRO A 376 8.06 -6.41 -13.09
N SER A 377 7.80 -6.46 -11.78
CA SER A 377 7.46 -5.27 -11.00
C SER A 377 8.57 -4.22 -10.94
N LEU A 378 9.84 -4.57 -11.15
CA LEU A 378 10.95 -3.62 -11.14
C LEU A 378 10.86 -2.63 -12.31
N ALA A 379 10.55 -3.13 -13.51
CA ALA A 379 10.37 -2.29 -14.68
C ALA A 379 9.15 -1.36 -14.52
N LEU A 380 8.05 -1.89 -13.97
CA LEU A 380 6.83 -1.11 -13.68
C LEU A 380 7.08 -0.01 -12.65
N ALA A 381 7.75 -0.33 -11.54
CA ALA A 381 8.04 0.63 -10.47
C ALA A 381 8.98 1.75 -10.95
N ARG A 382 10.01 1.43 -11.74
CA ARG A 382 10.95 2.41 -12.31
C ARG A 382 10.30 3.39 -13.29
N LEU A 383 9.17 3.02 -13.91
CA LEU A 383 8.42 3.93 -14.77
C LEU A 383 7.59 4.96 -14.00
N LEU A 384 7.20 4.66 -12.75
CA LEU A 384 6.28 5.50 -11.99
C LEU A 384 6.78 6.95 -11.90
N PRO A 385 8.02 7.26 -11.45
CA PRO A 385 8.51 8.63 -11.41
C PRO A 385 8.22 9.45 -12.67
N ARG A 386 8.51 8.89 -13.85
CA ARG A 386 8.31 9.56 -15.14
C ARG A 386 6.84 9.73 -15.49
N LEU A 387 6.00 8.72 -15.22
CA LEU A 387 4.58 8.75 -15.55
C LEU A 387 3.76 9.65 -14.61
N LEU A 388 4.27 9.93 -13.41
CA LEU A 388 3.57 10.74 -12.42
C LEU A 388 3.84 12.23 -12.59
N VAL A 389 4.99 12.64 -13.13
CA VAL A 389 5.30 14.06 -13.36
C VAL A 389 4.26 14.68 -14.30
N GLY A 390 3.67 15.79 -13.87
CA GLY A 390 2.60 16.51 -14.56
C GLY A 390 1.19 15.96 -14.28
N ALA A 391 1.05 14.85 -13.55
CA ALA A 391 -0.26 14.32 -13.17
C ALA A 391 -0.77 14.96 -11.87
N GLU A 392 -2.08 15.23 -11.82
CA GLU A 392 -2.79 15.53 -10.58
C GLU A 392 -2.75 14.32 -9.62
N LEU A 393 -2.85 14.54 -8.31
CA LEU A 393 -2.72 13.50 -7.30
C LEU A 393 -3.72 12.34 -7.48
N GLY A 394 -4.96 12.64 -7.86
CA GLY A 394 -5.97 11.60 -8.17
C GLY A 394 -5.57 10.75 -9.38
N THR A 395 -5.11 11.41 -10.44
CA THR A 395 -4.60 10.79 -11.67
C THR A 395 -3.35 9.96 -11.40
N ALA A 396 -2.41 10.47 -10.59
CA ALA A 396 -1.22 9.75 -10.15
C ALA A 396 -1.57 8.43 -9.46
N ARG A 397 -2.57 8.43 -8.58
CA ARG A 397 -3.06 7.20 -7.92
C ARG A 397 -3.66 6.22 -8.91
N LEU A 398 -4.41 6.68 -9.92
CA LEU A 398 -4.95 5.82 -10.98
C LEU A 398 -3.84 5.20 -11.83
N ILE A 399 -2.79 5.96 -12.16
CA ILE A 399 -1.61 5.46 -12.88
C ILE A 399 -0.98 4.31 -12.09
N VAL A 400 -0.65 4.52 -10.82
CA VAL A 400 -0.06 3.50 -9.94
C VAL A 400 -0.98 2.28 -9.85
N ALA A 401 -2.28 2.46 -9.62
CA ALA A 401 -3.23 1.35 -9.49
C ALA A 401 -3.45 0.57 -10.81
N SER A 402 -3.16 1.17 -11.97
CA SER A 402 -3.29 0.52 -13.29
C SER A 402 -2.04 -0.24 -13.75
N LEU A 403 -0.89 0.01 -13.11
CA LEU A 403 0.34 -0.76 -13.31
C LEU A 403 0.50 -1.78 -12.18
N ASP A 404 0.20 -1.34 -10.96
CA ASP A 404 0.15 -2.09 -9.70
C ASP A 404 1.39 -2.98 -9.53
N PRO A 405 2.61 -2.41 -9.51
CA PRO A 405 3.82 -3.17 -9.25
C PRO A 405 3.72 -3.84 -7.87
N ASP A 406 4.20 -5.07 -7.75
CA ASP A 406 4.22 -5.82 -6.50
C ASP A 406 5.55 -5.57 -5.75
N PRO A 407 5.55 -4.87 -4.59
CA PRO A 407 6.77 -4.61 -3.85
C PRO A 407 7.43 -5.87 -3.27
N ASP A 408 6.68 -6.96 -3.10
CA ASP A 408 7.24 -8.25 -2.65
C ASP A 408 8.21 -8.79 -3.72
N GLU A 409 7.92 -8.59 -5.01
CA GLU A 409 8.85 -8.94 -6.10
C GLU A 409 10.11 -8.06 -6.09
N LEU A 410 10.00 -6.79 -5.71
CA LEU A 410 11.15 -5.88 -5.64
C LEU A 410 12.10 -6.25 -4.49
N ALA A 411 11.54 -6.74 -3.38
CA ALA A 411 12.31 -7.21 -2.24
C ALA A 411 13.05 -8.52 -2.54
N ALA A 412 12.44 -9.42 -3.33
CA ALA A 412 13.01 -10.72 -3.66
C ALA A 412 14.27 -10.68 -4.54
N CYS A 413 14.48 -9.62 -5.33
CA CYS A 413 15.62 -9.51 -6.25
C CYS A 413 16.87 -8.86 -5.64
N ARG A 414 16.90 -8.68 -4.32
CA ARG A 414 18.14 -8.33 -3.61
C ARG A 414 18.75 -9.61 -3.07
N PRO A 415 19.83 -10.14 -3.67
CA PRO A 415 20.64 -11.15 -3.01
C PRO A 415 21.14 -10.59 -1.68
N GLU A 416 21.22 -11.43 -0.65
CA GLU A 416 21.93 -11.18 0.60
C GLU A 416 23.39 -10.83 0.32
N ALA A 417 23.66 -9.58 -0.07
CA ALA A 417 24.98 -9.01 0.07
C ALA A 417 25.12 -8.59 1.54
N ILE A 418 26.17 -9.13 2.18
CA ILE A 418 26.67 -8.86 3.53
C ILE A 418 26.18 -9.84 4.61
N ARG A 419 26.90 -10.96 4.72
CA ARG A 419 27.69 -11.32 5.92
C ARG A 419 28.87 -12.20 5.48
N GLY A 420 29.92 -11.53 5.01
CA GLY A 420 31.30 -12.03 5.03
C GLY A 420 32.05 -11.35 6.16
#